data_AF-A0AAD0AB70-F1
#
_entry.id   AF-A0AAD0AB70-F1
#
_cell.length_a   1.000
_cell.length_b   1.000
_cell.length_c   1.000
_cell.angle_alpha   90.00
_cell.angle_beta   90.00
_cell.angle_gamma   90.00
#
_symmetry.space_group_name_H-M   'P 1'
#
loop_
_entity.id
_entity.type
_entity.pdbx_description
1 polymer ?
#
loop_
_entity_poly.entity_id
_entity_poly.type
_entity_poly.pdbx_seq_one_letter_code
_entity_poly.pdbx_strand_id
1 'polypeptide(L)' 'MEDLYEQGRVRGIGICNFLPDRLIDLILSSKIAPIVHQIELHPFTQQIPLRKVMAEQGGGAYSRPGHF' A
#
# COMPACT_ATOMS: atom_id res chain seq x y z
N MET A 1 -14.57 -0.74 0.15
CA MET A 1 -13.73 -0.27 -0.99
C MET A 1 -13.71 -1.31 -2.10
N GLU A 2 -13.69 -2.60 -1.76
CA GLU A 2 -13.78 -3.70 -2.74
C GLU A 2 -15.04 -3.60 -3.61
N ASP A 3 -16.20 -3.32 -3.01
CA ASP A 3 -17.45 -3.13 -3.77
C ASP A 3 -17.37 -2.00 -4.81
N LEU A 4 -16.62 -0.92 -4.53
CA LEU A 4 -16.44 0.18 -5.48
C LEU A 4 -15.53 -0.20 -6.65
N TYR A 5 -14.58 -1.10 -6.39
CA TYR A 5 -13.71 -1.66 -7.41
C TYR A 5 -14.49 -2.65 -8.28
N GLU A 6 -15.30 -3.52 -7.67
CA GLU A 6 -16.19 -4.44 -8.39
C GLU A 6 -17.26 -3.70 -9.22
N GLN A 7 -17.77 -2.57 -8.72
CA GLN A 7 -18.68 -1.69 -9.46
C GLN A 7 -17.96 -0.86 -10.56
N GLY A 8 -16.65 -1.00 -10.73
CA GLY A 8 -15.86 -0.27 -11.73
C GLY A 8 -15.76 1.24 -11.48
N ARG A 9 -16.17 1.72 -10.30
CA ARG A 9 -16.15 3.15 -9.95
C ARG A 9 -14.75 3.64 -9.59
N VAL A 10 -13.90 2.75 -9.10
CA VAL A 10 -12.49 3.02 -8.81
C VAL A 10 -11.62 2.03 -9.55
N ARG A 11 -10.49 2.51 -10.11
CA ARG A 11 -9.54 1.68 -10.86
C ARG A 11 -8.54 0.93 -9.97
N GLY A 12 -8.54 1.21 -8.67
CA GLY A 12 -7.58 0.64 -7.75
C GLY A 12 -7.87 1.06 -6.32
N ILE A 13 -7.44 0.22 -5.39
CA ILE A 13 -7.52 0.48 -3.95
C ILE A 13 -6.12 0.82 -3.47
N GLY A 14 -6.01 1.93 -2.73
CA GLY A 14 -4.77 2.38 -2.11
C GLY A 14 -4.94 2.55 -0.61
N ILE A 15 -3.83 2.43 0.10
CA ILE A 15 -3.74 2.59 1.56
C ILE A 15 -2.60 3.54 1.90
N CYS A 16 -2.55 4.04 3.14
CA CYS A 16 -1.45 4.86 3.61
C CYS A 16 -1.11 4.54 5.08
N ASN A 17 0.16 4.64 5.45
CA ASN A 17 0.65 4.52 6.84
C ASN A 17 0.31 3.23 7.56
N PHE A 18 0.46 2.11 6.86
CA PHE A 18 0.34 0.81 7.49
C PHE A 18 1.74 0.32 7.85
N LEU A 19 1.83 -0.31 9.03
CA LEU A 19 3.00 -1.09 9.41
C LEU A 19 3.03 -2.38 8.59
N PRO A 20 4.21 -2.98 8.37
CA PRO A 20 4.35 -4.19 7.55
C PRO A 20 3.49 -5.35 8.06
N ASP A 21 3.41 -5.57 9.37
CA ASP A 21 2.59 -6.67 9.95
C ASP A 21 1.10 -6.45 9.65
N ARG A 22 0.63 -5.22 9.85
CA ARG A 22 -0.77 -4.83 9.59
C ARG A 22 -1.10 -4.81 8.10
N LEU A 23 -0.11 -4.54 7.25
CA LEU A 23 -0.24 -4.63 5.80
C LEU A 23 -0.46 -6.09 5.39
N ILE A 24 0.32 -7.02 5.93
CA ILE A 24 0.18 -8.45 5.65
C ILE A 24 -1.19 -8.95 6.12
N ASP A 25 -1.61 -8.60 7.35
CA ASP A 25 -2.94 -8.95 7.86
C ASP A 25 -4.05 -8.42 6.95
N LEU A 26 -3.92 -7.17 6.50
CA LEU A 26 -4.88 -6.57 5.59
C LEU A 26 -4.95 -7.34 4.27
N ILE A 27 -3.81 -7.62 3.65
CA ILE A 27 -3.73 -8.35 2.38
C ILE A 27 -4.36 -9.75 2.51
N LEU A 28 -4.08 -10.45 3.61
CA LEU A 28 -4.63 -11.79 3.86
C LEU A 28 -6.15 -11.77 4.12
N SER A 29 -6.68 -10.69 4.70
CA SER A 29 -8.11 -10.54 4.98
C SER A 29 -8.92 -9.94 3.81
N SER A 30 -8.26 -9.22 2.91
CA SER A 30 -8.87 -8.58 1.73
C SER A 30 -8.95 -9.54 0.55
N LYS A 31 -10.04 -9.50 -0.20
CA LYS A 31 -10.15 -10.19 -1.50
C LYS A 31 -9.34 -9.49 -2.57
N ILE A 32 -9.16 -8.16 -2.44
CA ILE A 32 -8.45 -7.33 -3.42
C ILE A 32 -7.26 -6.68 -2.73
N ALA A 33 -6.05 -7.07 -3.16
CA ALA A 33 -4.81 -6.49 -2.64
C ALA A 33 -4.70 -4.99 -3.02
N PRO A 34 -4.23 -4.14 -2.09
CA PRO A 34 -4.01 -2.73 -2.37
C PRO A 34 -2.87 -2.55 -3.38
N ILE A 35 -3.11 -1.72 -4.39
CA ILE A 35 -2.18 -1.46 -5.50
C ILE A 35 -1.14 -0.41 -5.10
N VAL A 36 -1.50 0.50 -4.19
CA VAL A 36 -0.67 1.64 -3.78
C VAL A 36 -0.61 1.73 -2.26
N HIS A 37 0.60 1.86 -1.72
CA HIS A 37 0.82 2.17 -0.31
C HIS A 37 1.59 3.47 -0.14
N GLN A 38 0.91 4.51 0.33
CA GLN A 38 1.51 5.80 0.59
C GLN A 38 2.16 5.82 1.99
N ILE A 39 3.49 5.89 2.03
CA ILE A 39 4.27 5.93 3.28
C ILE A 39 5.29 7.05 3.22
N GLU A 40 5.82 7.44 4.38
CA GLU A 40 6.94 8.38 4.41
C GLU A 40 8.21 7.67 3.95
N LEU A 41 8.87 8.25 2.94
CA LEU A 41 10.06 7.67 2.32
C LEU A 41 11.06 8.77 1.97
N HIS A 42 12.22 8.71 2.61
CA HIS A 42 13.35 9.64 2.42
C HIS A 42 14.68 8.89 2.66
N PRO A 43 15.86 9.48 2.35
CA PRO A 43 17.14 8.77 2.46
C PRO A 43 17.42 8.13 3.83
N PHE A 44 16.95 8.77 4.90
CA PHE A 44 17.06 8.27 6.28
C PHE A 44 15.99 7.24 6.67
N THR A 45 14.92 7.10 5.90
CA THR A 45 13.82 6.17 6.17
C THR A 45 13.28 5.63 4.86
N GLN A 46 13.96 4.61 4.34
CA GLN A 46 13.70 4.04 3.01
C GLN A 46 12.57 3.00 3.01
N GLN A 47 12.07 2.61 4.18
CA GLN A 47 10.98 1.63 4.34
C GLN A 47 11.18 0.35 3.52
N ILE A 48 12.42 -0.18 3.50
CA ILE A 48 12.83 -1.36 2.71
C ILE A 48 11.90 -2.57 2.89
N PRO A 49 11.54 -3.00 4.12
CA PRO A 49 10.67 -4.17 4.29
C PRO A 49 9.28 -3.95 3.69
N LEU A 50 8.69 -2.77 3.88
CA LEU A 50 7.39 -2.40 3.32
C LEU A 50 7.41 -2.38 1.78
N ARG A 51 8.48 -1.84 1.18
CA ARG A 51 8.65 -1.87 -0.29
C ARG A 51 8.76 -3.27 -0.84
N LYS A 52 9.43 -4.18 -0.12
CA LYS A 52 9.57 -5.57 -0.54
C LYS A 52 8.22 -6.29 -0.53
N VAL A 53 7.46 -6.15 0.56
CA VAL A 53 6.11 -6.73 0.66
C VAL A 53 5.20 -6.19 -0.44
N MET A 54 5.20 -4.88 -0.68
CA MET A 54 4.39 -4.30 -1.76
C MET A 54 4.79 -4.81 -3.15
N ALA A 55 6.10 -4.95 -3.41
CA ALA A 55 6.60 -5.46 -4.70
C ALA A 55 6.24 -6.94 -4.93
N GLU A 56 6.30 -7.78 -3.89
CA GLU A 56 5.89 -9.19 -3.96
C GLU A 56 4.39 -9.35 -4.30
N GLN A 57 3.59 -8.37 -3.91
CA GLN A 57 2.12 -8.35 -4.09
C GLN A 57 1.69 -7.61 -5.37
N GLY A 58 2.65 -7.21 -6.21
CA GLY A 58 2.41 -6.51 -7.48
C GLY A 58 2.02 -5.03 -7.34
N GLY A 59 2.12 -4.48 -6.13
CA GLY A 59 1.83 -3.07 -5.82
C GLY A 59 3.07 -2.21 -5.63
N GLY A 60 2.87 -0.90 -5.46
CA GLY A 60 3.95 0.07 -5.25
C GLY A 60 3.82 0.83 -3.94
N ALA A 61 4.94 1.02 -3.23
CA ALA A 61 5.02 1.95 -2.12
C ALA A 61 5.60 3.30 -2.59
N TYR A 62 4.91 4.39 -2.30
CA TYR A 62 5.28 5.74 -2.74
C TYR A 62 5.47 6.69 -1.55
N SER A 63 6.37 7.66 -1.70
CA SER A 63 6.53 8.72 -0.72
C SER A 63 5.27 9.59 -0.66
N ARG A 64 4.85 9.93 0.55
CA ARG A 64 3.86 10.99 0.74
C ARG A 64 4.51 12.34 0.45
N PRO A 65 3.85 13.24 -0.31
CA PRO A 65 4.32 14.60 -0.47
C PRO A 65 4.15 15.34 0.87
N GLY A 66 5.26 15.61 1.54
CA GLY A 66 5.28 16.38 2.79
C GLY A 66 6.38 15.92 3.74
N HIS A 67 7.17 16.89 4.20
CA HIS A 67 8.31 16.80 5.12
C HIS A 67 9.61 16.23 4.51
N PHE A 68 10.35 17.14 3.87
CA PHE A 68 11.80 17.27 4.05
C PHE A 68 12.05 18.53 4.86
#